data_AF-A0A1Z2LEG5-F1
#
_entry.id   AF-A0A1Z2LEG5-F1
#
_cell.length_a   1.000
_cell.length_b   1.000
_cell.length_c   1.000
_cell.angle_alpha   90.00
_cell.angle_beta   90.00
_cell.angle_gamma   90.00
#
_symmetry.space_group_name_H-M   'P 1'
#
loop_
_entity.id
_entity.type
_entity.pdbx_description
1 polymer ?
#
loop_
_entity_poly.entity_id
_entity_poly.type
_entity_poly.pdbx_seq_one_letter_code
_entity_poly.pdbx_strand_id
1 'polypeptide(L)'
;METAAFAAVMDATRSRLQILESRLGLYTAITRLPERQYDVIVLRFVLGYPAERVAEIMGISPATVRSHTCGARRRLAHDLGLKRAGETEEAP
;
A
#
# COMPACT_ATOMS: atom_id res chain seq x y z
N MET A 1 19.68 -34.76 -9.12
CA MET A 1 19.13 -34.22 -7.87
C MET A 1 19.53 -32.76 -7.62
N GLU A 2 20.66 -32.27 -8.13
CA GLU A 2 21.11 -30.87 -7.95
C GLU A 2 20.18 -29.81 -8.58
N THR A 3 19.45 -30.18 -9.64
CA THR A 3 18.53 -29.28 -10.36
C THR A 3 17.33 -28.82 -9.51
N ALA A 4 16.81 -29.69 -8.63
CA ALA A 4 15.67 -29.36 -7.77
C ALA A 4 16.06 -28.40 -6.63
N ALA A 5 17.25 -28.59 -6.05
CA ALA A 5 17.78 -27.68 -5.02
C ALA A 5 18.03 -26.28 -5.59
N PHE A 6 18.61 -26.19 -6.80
CA PHE A 6 18.80 -24.91 -7.49
C PHE A 6 17.47 -24.21 -7.79
N ALA A 7 16.48 -24.94 -8.31
CA ALA A 7 15.15 -24.39 -8.60
C ALA A 7 14.48 -23.79 -7.34
N ALA A 8 14.56 -24.49 -6.20
CA ALA A 8 14.01 -24.02 -4.94
C ALA A 8 14.66 -22.72 -4.44
N VAL A 9 15.99 -22.59 -4.56
CA VAL A 9 16.72 -21.36 -4.18
C VAL A 9 16.33 -20.18 -5.08
N MET A 10 16.17 -20.42 -6.39
CA MET A 10 15.76 -19.38 -7.33
C MET A 10 14.31 -18.94 -7.13
N ASP A 11 13.40 -19.85 -6.79
CA ASP A 11 12.02 -19.51 -6.45
C ASP A 11 11.96 -18.65 -5.18
N ALA A 12 12.66 -19.05 -4.11
CA ALA A 12 12.76 -18.25 -2.88
C ALA A 12 13.37 -16.86 -3.14
N THR A 13 14.37 -16.78 -4.03
CA THR A 13 14.99 -15.52 -4.45
C THR A 13 13.97 -14.64 -5.20
N ARG A 14 13.21 -15.21 -6.14
CA ARG A 14 12.15 -14.51 -6.87
C ARG A 14 11.08 -13.98 -5.91
N SER A 15 10.59 -14.80 -4.99
CA SER A 15 9.60 -14.35 -3.99
C SER A 15 10.14 -13.19 -3.16
N ARG A 16 11.42 -13.25 -2.75
CA ARG A 16 12.04 -12.19 -1.94
C ARG A 16 12.22 -10.89 -2.72
N LEU A 17 12.63 -10.97 -4.00
CA LEU A 17 12.71 -9.82 -4.90
C LEU A 17 11.32 -9.20 -5.11
N GLN A 18 10.29 -10.01 -5.35
CA GLN A 18 8.93 -9.54 -5.54
C GLN A 18 8.38 -8.81 -4.30
N ILE A 19 8.69 -9.29 -3.08
CA ILE A 19 8.33 -8.61 -1.83
C ILE A 19 9.06 -7.26 -1.72
N LEU A 20 10.36 -7.22 -2.03
CA LEU A 20 11.15 -5.99 -1.96
C LEU A 20 10.66 -4.96 -2.98
N GLU A 21 10.44 -5.37 -4.22
CA GLU A 21 9.86 -4.55 -5.29
C GLU A 21 8.47 -4.04 -4.90
N SER A 22 7.64 -4.88 -4.29
CA SER A 22 6.32 -4.46 -3.79
C SER A 22 6.41 -3.42 -2.68
N ARG A 23 7.37 -3.54 -1.76
CA ARG A 23 7.60 -2.54 -0.70
C ARG A 23 8.14 -1.23 -1.27
N LEU A 24 9.13 -1.30 -2.17
CA LEU A 24 9.67 -0.13 -2.86
C LEU A 24 8.59 0.55 -3.72
N GLY A 25 7.77 -0.25 -4.40
CA GLY A 25 6.61 0.19 -5.15
C GLY A 25 5.57 0.87 -4.27
N LEU A 26 5.25 0.31 -3.10
CA LEU A 26 4.34 0.93 -2.13
C LEU A 26 4.86 2.27 -1.64
N TYR A 27 6.10 2.34 -1.16
CA TYR A 27 6.66 3.61 -0.68
C TYR A 27 6.77 4.66 -1.79
N THR A 28 7.13 4.25 -3.01
CA THR A 28 7.16 5.11 -4.19
C THR A 28 5.76 5.58 -4.60
N ALA A 29 4.74 4.72 -4.48
CA ALA A 29 3.35 5.09 -4.74
C ALA A 29 2.84 6.09 -3.69
N ILE A 30 3.22 5.90 -2.42
CA ILE A 30 2.89 6.84 -1.33
C ILE A 30 3.48 8.22 -1.64
N THR A 31 4.75 8.33 -2.03
CA THR A 31 5.37 9.64 -2.32
C THR A 31 4.78 10.36 -3.53
N ARG A 32 4.00 9.68 -4.37
CA ARG A 32 3.28 10.27 -5.53
C ARG A 32 1.84 10.72 -5.20
N LEU A 33 1.38 10.48 -3.97
CA LEU A 33 0.07 10.97 -3.53
C LEU A 33 0.03 12.50 -3.51
N PRO A 34 -1.15 13.11 -3.71
CA PRO A 34 -1.34 14.53 -3.43
C PRO A 34 -0.97 14.84 -1.98
N GLU A 35 -0.37 16.00 -1.71
CA GLU A 35 0.21 16.38 -0.41
C GLU A 35 -0.70 16.04 0.79
N ARG A 36 -1.97 16.46 0.76
CA ARG A 36 -2.92 16.18 1.86
C ARG A 36 -3.24 14.70 2.05
N GLN A 37 -3.19 13.91 0.98
CA GLN A 37 -3.38 12.45 1.06
C GLN A 37 -2.11 11.75 1.55
N TYR A 38 -0.94 12.22 1.14
CA TYR A 38 0.36 11.77 1.64
C TYR A 38 0.45 11.94 3.16
N ASP A 39 0.17 13.15 3.66
CA ASP A 39 0.24 13.47 5.10
C ASP A 39 -0.65 12.55 5.92
N VAL A 40 -1.90 12.35 5.49
CA VAL A 40 -2.85 11.46 6.17
C VAL A 40 -2.34 10.01 6.18
N ILE A 41 -1.77 9.52 5.07
CA ILE A 41 -1.23 8.15 5.01
C ILE A 41 -0.02 7.98 5.93
N VAL A 42 0.91 8.93 5.91
CA VAL A 42 2.11 8.89 6.75
C VAL A 42 1.72 8.95 8.22
N LEU A 43 0.94 9.95 8.65
CA LEU A 43 0.56 10.11 10.04
C LEU A 43 -0.23 8.89 10.55
N ARG A 44 -1.15 8.35 9.75
CA ARG A 44 -2.04 7.27 10.20
C ARG A 44 -1.41 5.88 10.13
N PHE A 45 -0.70 5.55 9.06
CA PHE A 45 -0.26 4.17 8.78
C PHE A 45 1.25 3.97 8.94
N VAL A 46 2.05 5.03 8.78
CA VAL A 46 3.51 4.95 8.99
C VAL A 46 3.86 5.31 10.44
N LEU A 47 3.24 6.37 10.97
CA LEU A 47 3.49 6.85 12.35
C LEU A 47 2.46 6.34 13.37
N GLY A 48 1.37 5.71 12.91
CA GLY A 48 0.41 5.01 13.77
C GLY A 48 -0.55 5.92 14.57
N TYR A 49 -0.73 7.19 14.18
CA TYR A 49 -1.65 8.07 14.89
C TYR A 49 -3.13 7.72 14.62
N PRO A 50 -4.02 7.82 15.64
CA PRO A 50 -5.46 7.67 15.46
C PRO A 50 -6.06 8.82 14.64
N ALA A 51 -7.27 8.64 14.10
CA ALA A 51 -7.82 9.57 13.09
C ALA A 51 -8.07 10.96 13.67
N GLU A 52 -8.47 10.97 14.92
CA GLU A 52 -8.74 12.13 15.75
C GLU A 52 -7.45 12.94 15.95
N ARG A 53 -6.34 12.26 16.26
CA ARG A 53 -5.04 12.92 16.40
C ARG A 53 -4.51 13.45 15.08
N VAL A 54 -4.73 12.74 13.97
CA VAL A 54 -4.38 13.23 12.62
C VAL A 54 -5.18 14.48 12.28
N ALA A 55 -6.49 14.50 12.59
CA ALA A 55 -7.36 15.64 12.39
C ALA A 55 -6.88 16.87 13.16
N GLU A 56 -6.51 16.70 14.43
CA GLU A 56 -5.91 17.74 15.27
C GLU A 56 -4.60 18.28 14.66
N ILE A 57 -3.66 17.40 14.31
CA ILE A 57 -2.35 17.77 13.75
C ILE A 57 -2.52 18.57 12.45
N MET A 58 -3.46 18.17 11.59
CA MET A 58 -3.66 18.78 10.28
C MET A 58 -4.63 19.98 10.30
N GLY A 59 -5.29 20.25 11.43
CA GLY A 59 -6.29 21.33 11.53
C GLY A 59 -7.54 21.10 10.67
N ILE A 60 -7.96 19.84 10.50
CA ILE A 60 -9.11 19.45 9.67
C ILE A 60 -10.10 18.60 10.46
N SER A 61 -11.28 18.34 9.90
CA SER A 61 -12.26 17.46 10.57
C SER A 61 -11.87 15.96 10.45
N PRO A 62 -12.27 15.09 11.41
CA PRO A 62 -12.11 13.64 11.27
C PRO A 62 -12.81 13.08 10.02
N ALA A 63 -13.91 13.71 9.57
CA ALA A 63 -14.57 13.34 8.32
C ALA A 63 -13.68 13.61 7.09
N THR A 64 -12.95 14.73 7.10
CA THR A 64 -11.96 15.07 6.06
C THR A 64 -10.80 14.08 6.05
N VAL A 65 -10.30 13.65 7.21
CA VAL A 65 -9.28 12.58 7.32
C VAL A 65 -9.76 11.28 6.68
N ARG A 66 -11.02 10.88 6.93
CA ARG A 66 -11.61 9.69 6.29
C ARG A 66 -11.68 9.85 4.77
N SER A 67 -12.12 11.00 4.27
CA SER A 67 -12.20 11.27 2.82
C SER A 67 -10.83 11.20 2.15
N HIS A 68 -9.81 11.85 2.74
CA HIS A 68 -8.43 11.78 2.25
C HIS A 68 -7.88 10.36 2.29
N THR A 69 -8.13 9.60 3.36
CA THR A 69 -7.73 8.20 3.47
C THR A 69 -8.36 7.35 2.36
N CYS A 70 -9.66 7.52 2.10
CA CYS A 70 -10.36 6.80 1.04
C CYS A 70 -9.81 7.15 -0.35
N GLY A 71 -9.55 8.43 -0.62
CA GLY A 71 -8.94 8.90 -1.87
C GLY A 71 -7.53 8.33 -2.06
N ALA A 72 -6.70 8.41 -1.02
CA ALA A 72 -5.33 7.90 -1.03
C ALA A 72 -5.32 6.39 -1.30
N ARG A 73 -6.15 5.60 -0.62
CA ARG A 73 -6.25 4.15 -0.82
C ARG A 73 -6.67 3.78 -2.25
N ARG A 74 -7.61 4.52 -2.85
CA ARG A 74 -8.01 4.28 -4.25
C ARG A 74 -6.85 4.54 -5.20
N ARG A 75 -6.09 5.60 -4.97
CA ARG A 75 -4.95 5.94 -5.82
C ARG A 75 -3.79 4.97 -5.66
N LEU A 76 -3.46 4.57 -4.43
CA LEU A 76 -2.48 3.52 -4.18
C LEU A 76 -2.88 2.20 -4.83
N ALA A 77 -4.16 1.81 -4.76
CA ALA A 77 -4.63 0.60 -5.43
C ALA A 77 -4.45 0.67 -6.96
N HIS A 78 -4.79 1.81 -7.56
CA HIS A 78 -4.58 2.05 -8.98
C HIS A 78 -3.09 2.00 -9.37
N ASP A 79 -2.23 2.74 -8.65
CA ASP A 79 -0.81 2.88 -8.98
C ASP A 79 -0.02 1.58 -8.74
N LEU A 80 -0.51 0.72 -7.84
CA LEU A 80 0.08 -0.59 -7.56
C LEU A 80 -0.56 -1.73 -8.38
N GLY A 81 -1.53 -1.43 -9.25
CA GLY A 81 -2.24 -2.44 -10.04
C GLY A 81 -3.03 -3.45 -9.20
N LEU A 82 -3.40 -3.08 -7.97
CA LEU A 82 -4.14 -3.94 -7.05
C LEU A 82 -5.62 -3.98 -7.46
N LYS A 83 -6.08 -5.14 -7.94
CA LYS A 83 -7.52 -5.41 -8.07
C LYS A 83 -8.15 -5.35 -6.68
N ARG A 84 -9.35 -4.77 -6.56
CA ARG A 84 -10.10 -4.88 -5.31
C ARG A 84 -10.38 -6.36 -5.06
N ALA A 85 -10.00 -6.84 -3.87
CA ALA A 85 -10.43 -8.14 -3.37
C ALA A 85 -11.96 -8.18 -3.41
N GLY A 86 -12.52 -8.89 -4.40
CA GLY A 86 -13.93 -8.84 -4.77
C GLY A 86 -14.22 -9.36 -6.17
N GLU A 87 -13.25 -9.33 -7.09
CA GLU A 87 -13.30 -10.10 -8.33
C GLU A 87 -12.69 -11.48 -8.08
N THR A 88 -13.40 -12.32 -7.31
CA THR A 88 -13.10 -13.75 -7.32
C THR A 88 -13.49 -14.25 -8.70
N GLU A 89 -12.49 -14.66 -9.45
CA GLU A 89 -12.59 -15.39 -10.71
C GLU A 89 -13.52 -16.60 -10.50
N GLU A 90 -14.79 -16.43 -10.87
CA GLU A 90 -15.70 -17.54 -11.13
C GLU A 90 -15.26 -18.11 -12.49
N ALA A 91 -14.32 -19.05 -12.43
CA ALA A 91 -13.92 -19.88 -13.55
C ALA A 91 -14.75 -21.20 -13.53
N PRO A 92 -14.91 -21.85 -14.69
CA PRO A 92 -16.19 -22.33 -15.23
C PRO A 92 -16.71 -23.67 -14.67
#